data_AF-A0A1H6ERU7-F1
#
_entry.id   AF-A0A1H6ERU7-F1
#
_cell.length_a   1.000
_cell.length_b   1.000
_cell.length_c   1.000
_cell.angle_alpha   90.00
_cell.angle_beta   90.00
_cell.angle_gamma   90.00
#
_symmetry.space_group_name_H-M   'P 1'
#
loop_
_entity.id
_entity.type
_entity.pdbx_description
1 polymer ?
#
loop_
_entity_poly.entity_id
_entity_poly.type
_entity_poly.pdbx_seq_one_letter_code
_entity_poly.pdbx_strand_id
1 'polypeptide(L)' 'MTEVPEETGDERVDAIVAGLGGLGELPVSEHVARFDQAFSGLESTLAAADEAVPEIVPEVVRATPEAVDGR' A
#
# COMPACT_ATOMS: atom_id res chain seq x y z
N MET A 1 20.45 -14.15 16.84
CA MET A 1 19.15 -13.67 17.32
C MET A 1 18.28 -13.56 16.08
N THR A 2 17.24 -14.37 15.95
CA THR A 2 16.25 -14.17 14.89
C THR A 2 15.19 -13.28 15.50
N GLU A 3 15.31 -11.98 15.26
CA GLU A 3 14.23 -11.05 15.56
C GLU A 3 13.10 -11.37 14.59
N VAL A 4 11.96 -11.79 15.14
CA VAL A 4 10.73 -11.93 14.37
C VAL A 4 10.32 -10.50 14.01
N PRO A 5 10.03 -10.18 12.74
CA PRO A 5 9.59 -8.83 12.38
C PRO A 5 8.37 -8.46 13.21
N GLU A 6 8.41 -7.25 13.79
CA GLU A 6 7.25 -6.69 14.48
C GLU A 6 6.06 -6.64 13.50
N GLU A 7 4.86 -7.00 13.97
CA GLU A 7 3.65 -6.90 13.16
C GLU A 7 3.51 -5.48 12.61
N THR A 8 3.25 -5.38 11.32
CA THR A 8 3.14 -4.11 10.59
C THR A 8 1.81 -3.41 10.86
N GLY A 9 0.86 -4.09 11.50
CA GLY A 9 -0.48 -3.59 11.82
C GLY A 9 -1.47 -3.75 10.68
N ASP A 10 -1.07 -4.34 9.54
CA ASP A 10 -1.96 -4.80 8.47
C ASP A 10 -1.79 -6.31 8.30
N GLU A 11 -2.83 -7.07 8.67
CA GLU A 11 -2.85 -8.53 8.61
C GLU A 11 -2.49 -9.08 7.23
N ARG A 12 -2.78 -8.33 6.15
CA ARG A 12 -2.45 -8.73 4.77
C ARG A 12 -0.95 -8.63 4.52
N VAL A 13 -0.33 -7.55 4.99
CA VAL A 13 1.12 -7.34 4.90
C VAL A 13 1.84 -8.38 5.75
N ASP A 14 1.36 -8.62 6.96
CA ASP A 14 1.95 -9.59 7.90
C ASP A 14 1.91 -11.01 7.35
N ALA A 15 0.80 -11.42 6.71
CA ALA A 15 0.70 -12.71 6.04
C ALA A 15 1.70 -12.87 4.88
N ILE A 16 1.93 -11.80 4.10
CA ILE A 16 2.90 -11.82 3.00
C ILE A 16 4.33 -11.95 3.54
N VAL A 17 4.68 -11.18 4.57
CA VAL A 17 6.01 -11.19 5.20
C VAL A 17 6.29 -12.51 5.90
N ALA A 18 5.31 -13.07 6.64
CA ALA A 18 5.42 -14.39 7.25
C ALA A 18 5.72 -15.48 6.21
N GLY A 19 5.17 -15.34 5.01
CA GLY A 19 5.43 -16.22 3.88
C GLY A 19 6.91 -16.29 3.44
N LEU A 20 7.70 -15.26 3.72
CA LEU A 20 9.14 -15.23 3.41
C LEU A 20 10.00 -15.99 4.43
N GLY A 21 9.46 -16.31 5.61
CA GLY A 21 10.20 -17.01 6.67
C GLY A 21 10.71 -18.40 6.27
N GLY A 22 10.06 -19.07 5.30
CA GLY A 22 10.44 -20.39 4.80
C GLY A 22 11.52 -20.40 3.71
N LEU A 23 12.08 -19.24 3.33
CA LEU A 23 13.09 -19.14 2.27
C LEU A 23 14.33 -20.00 2.54
N GLY A 24 14.73 -20.13 3.81
CA GLY A 24 15.90 -20.94 4.20
C GLY A 24 15.74 -22.44 3.93
N GLU A 25 14.53 -22.91 3.70
CA GLU A 25 14.21 -24.31 3.40
C GLU A 25 14.11 -24.59 1.89
N LEU A 26 14.10 -23.53 1.07
CA LEU A 26 14.01 -23.60 -0.38
C LEU A 26 15.38 -23.41 -1.04
N PRO A 27 15.62 -24.04 -2.21
CA PRO A 27 16.81 -23.75 -2.98
C PRO A 27 16.81 -22.29 -3.45
N VAL A 28 17.99 -21.68 -3.52
CA VAL A 28 18.17 -20.25 -3.88
C VAL A 28 17.55 -19.91 -5.24
N SER A 29 17.48 -20.86 -6.17
CA SER A 29 16.81 -20.68 -7.46
C SER A 29 15.32 -20.34 -7.33
N GLU A 30 14.66 -20.78 -6.26
CA GLU A 30 13.24 -20.53 -5.97
C GLU A 30 13.02 -19.21 -5.20
N HIS A 31 14.08 -18.62 -4.65
CA HIS A 31 13.96 -17.40 -3.84
C HIS A 31 13.42 -16.23 -4.67
N VAL A 32 13.85 -16.12 -5.93
CA VAL A 32 13.38 -15.04 -6.83
C VAL A 32 11.88 -15.12 -7.03
N ALA A 33 11.34 -16.30 -7.35
CA ALA A 33 9.89 -16.50 -7.53
C ALA A 33 9.13 -16.19 -6.22
N ARG A 34 9.71 -16.56 -5.07
CA ARG A 34 9.09 -16.31 -3.78
C ARG A 34 9.08 -14.82 -3.41
N PHE A 35 10.13 -14.08 -3.73
CA PHE A 35 10.19 -12.62 -3.56
C PHE A 35 9.26 -11.89 -4.52
N ASP A 36 9.18 -12.33 -5.78
CA ASP A 36 8.30 -11.73 -6.78
C ASP A 36 6.83 -11.84 -6.35
N GLN A 37 6.41 -13.03 -5.89
CA GLN A 37 5.07 -13.23 -5.34
C GLN A 37 4.78 -12.33 -4.14
N ALA A 38 5.74 -12.18 -3.21
CA ALA A 38 5.56 -11.32 -2.06
C ALA A 38 5.46 -9.84 -2.48
N PHE A 39 6.30 -9.42 -3.42
CA PHE A 39 6.29 -8.05 -3.95
C PHE A 39 4.95 -7.72 -4.61
N SER A 40 4.45 -8.57 -5.52
CA SER A 40 3.14 -8.35 -6.15
C SER A 40 1.98 -8.34 -5.15
N GLY A 41 2.06 -9.14 -4.08
CA GLY A 41 1.08 -9.12 -3.00
C GLY A 41 1.06 -7.80 -2.24
N LEU A 42 2.24 -7.23 -1.96
CA LEU A 42 2.38 -5.94 -1.29
C LEU A 42 1.87 -4.81 -2.19
N GLU A 43 2.22 -4.80 -3.48
CA GLU A 43 1.71 -3.82 -4.45
C GLU A 43 0.19 -3.85 -4.53
N SER A 44 -0.41 -5.04 -4.56
CA SER A 44 -1.87 -5.21 -4.56
C SER A 44 -2.51 -4.67 -3.27
N THR A 45 -1.85 -4.90 -2.14
CA THR A 45 -2.32 -4.41 -0.82
C THR A 45 -2.27 -2.89 -0.77
N LEU A 46 -1.20 -2.28 -1.29
CA LEU A 46 -1.04 -0.83 -1.39
C LEU A 46 -2.06 -0.22 -2.35
N ALA A 47 -2.27 -0.80 -3.54
CA ALA A 47 -3.25 -0.32 -4.49
C ALA A 47 -4.68 -0.35 -3.91
N ALA A 48 -5.02 -1.39 -3.14
CA ALA A 48 -6.31 -1.47 -2.47
C ALA A 48 -6.46 -0.43 -1.34
N ALA A 49 -5.36 -0.06 -0.67
CA ALA A 49 -5.37 0.99 0.34
C ALA A 49 -5.54 2.39 -0.29
N ASP A 50 -4.94 2.63 -1.45
CA ASP A 50 -5.08 3.89 -2.22
C ASP A 50 -6.52 4.09 -2.71
N GLU A 51 -7.15 3.05 -3.27
CA GLU A 51 -8.56 3.07 -3.70
C GLU A 51 -9.53 3.29 -2.51
N ALA A 52 -9.16 2.87 -1.30
CA ALA A 52 -9.98 3.05 -0.11
C ALA A 52 -9.94 4.48 0.45
N VAL A 53 -9.03 5.35 -0.04
CA VAL A 53 -9.06 6.77 0.27
C VAL A 53 -10.07 7.42 -0.69
N PRO A 54 -11.28 7.80 -0.24
CA PRO A 54 -12.14 8.61 -1.07
C PRO A 54 -11.37 9.88 -1.40
N GLU A 55 -11.18 10.14 -2.69
CA GLU A 55 -10.69 11.41 -3.20
C GLU A 55 -11.58 12.50 -2.61
N ILE A 56 -11.17 13.10 -1.49
CA ILE A 56 -11.79 14.32 -0.99
C ILE A 56 -11.32 15.40 -1.95
N VAL A 57 -11.98 15.48 -3.10
CA VAL A 57 -11.99 16.67 -3.93
C VAL A 57 -12.48 17.81 -3.03
N PRO A 58 -11.67 18.85 -2.74
CA PRO A 58 -12.21 20.00 -2.05
C PRO A 58 -13.12 20.74 -3.03
N GLU A 59 -14.42 20.46 -2.97
CA GLU A 59 -15.50 21.26 -3.56
C GLU A 59 -15.66 22.57 -2.76
N VAL A 60 -14.63 23.42 -2.73
CA VAL A 60 -14.65 24.79 -2.18
C VAL A 60 -13.63 25.56 -3.03
N VAL A 61 -13.97 26.32 -4.08
CA VAL A 61 -14.89 27.45 -4.13
C VAL A 61 -15.42 27.61 -5.57
N ARG A 62 -16.69 27.23 -5.81
CA ARG A 62 -17.49 27.92 -6.84
C ARG A 62 -17.92 29.26 -6.24
N ALA A 63 -17.09 30.29 -6.41
CA ALA A 63 -17.55 31.67 -6.30
C ALA A 63 -17.77 32.18 -7.72
N THR A 64 -19.03 32.43 -8.02
CA THR A 64 -19.54 33.01 -9.25
C THR A 64 -18.92 34.38 -9.55
N PRO A 65 -18.77 34.77 -10.83
CA PRO A 65 -18.34 36.10 -11.20
C PRO A 65 -19.52 37.07 -11.03
N GLU A 66 -19.44 38.02 -10.10
CA GLU A 66 -20.39 39.13 -10.08
C GLU A 66 -19.75 40.47 -9.69
N ALA A 67 -20.26 41.48 -10.37
CA ALA A 67 -19.76 42.84 -10.50
C ALA A 67 -19.58 43.60 -9.16
N VAL A 68 -18.53 44.41 -9.11
CA VAL A 68 -18.59 45.69 -8.42
C VAL A 68 -18.29 46.78 -9.45
N ASP A 69 -19.37 47.40 -9.93
CA ASP A 69 -19.38 48.78 -10.38
C ASP A 69 -19.13 49.66 -9.15
N GLY A 70 -18.22 50.64 -9.23
CA GLY A 70 -18.00 51.54 -8.11
C GLY A 70 -16.74 52.40 -8.14
N ARG A 71 -16.87 53.52 -8.86
CA ARG A 71 -16.11 54.78 -8.76
C ARG A 71 -14.89 54.98 -9.68
#